data_AF-A0A966LB68-F1
#
_entry.id   AF-A0A966LB68-F1
#
_cell.length_a   1.000
_cell.length_b   1.000
_cell.length_c   1.000
_cell.angle_alpha   90.00
_cell.angle_beta   90.00
_cell.angle_gamma   90.00
#
_symmetry.space_group_name_H-M   'P 1'
#
loop_
_entity.id
_entity.type
_entity.pdbx_description
1 polymer ?
#
loop_
_entity_poly.entity_id
_entity_poly.type
_entity_poly.pdbx_seq_one_letter_code
_entity_poly.pdbx_strand_id
1 'polypeptide(L)'
;MKLFSTLAIGLLGIVNTANAQFADVSGFNPHADAIAYVQAEGIVAGYADGTFKPNDTINRAELVKIIVESSGRPANCETSFSYIDVPVGAWYLDYLDNARCLGVVGGYPDNTFKPGNAVLMTEAAKIISKGLNLPVAESNGAWFESFINYLASKNAIPLDINSIDSELTRGQMAEIIFRLKTGNTSFQSHTLQSLMLGQSNSLDAQVDLDFEAELNALLEMLSEEGLMEIDQ
;
A
#
# COMPACT_ATOMS: atom_id res chain seq x y z
N MET A 1 -44.18 -28.25 52.40
CA MET A 1 -44.46 -28.17 50.94
C MET A 1 -43.45 -27.18 50.35
N LYS A 2 -42.82 -27.53 49.22
CA LYS A 2 -41.42 -27.21 48.86
C LYS A 2 -41.15 -25.73 48.55
N LEU A 3 -40.05 -25.20 49.11
CA LEU A 3 -39.37 -23.97 48.69
C LEU A 3 -38.68 -24.23 47.34
N PHE A 4 -38.98 -23.43 46.32
CA PHE A 4 -38.22 -23.43 45.07
C PHE A 4 -37.22 -22.27 45.12
N SER A 5 -35.96 -22.62 45.34
CA SER A 5 -34.81 -21.73 45.20
C SER A 5 -34.34 -21.79 43.76
N THR A 6 -34.64 -20.78 42.95
CA THR A 6 -34.13 -20.70 41.58
C THR A 6 -32.75 -20.06 41.60
N LEU A 7 -31.73 -20.89 41.33
CA LEU A 7 -30.36 -20.46 41.15
C LEU A 7 -30.25 -19.75 39.79
N ALA A 8 -30.02 -18.44 39.80
CA ALA A 8 -29.64 -17.70 38.60
C ALA A 8 -28.19 -18.06 38.24
N ILE A 9 -28.03 -18.98 37.29
CA ILE A 9 -26.72 -19.26 36.68
C ILE A 9 -26.41 -18.06 35.78
N GLY A 10 -25.50 -17.20 36.25
CA GLY A 10 -24.95 -16.12 35.46
C GLY A 10 -24.30 -16.70 34.20
N LEU A 11 -24.86 -16.34 33.05
CA LEU A 11 -24.21 -16.55 31.77
C LEU A 11 -22.98 -15.62 31.75
N LEU A 12 -21.81 -16.14 32.14
CA LEU A 12 -20.55 -15.50 31.79
C LEU A 12 -20.46 -15.55 30.26
N GLY A 13 -20.83 -14.44 29.62
CA GLY A 13 -20.45 -14.18 28.26
C GLY A 13 -18.93 -14.25 28.21
N ILE A 14 -18.40 -15.30 27.61
CA ILE A 14 -17.01 -15.34 27.21
C ILE A 14 -16.87 -14.21 26.20
N VAL A 15 -16.27 -13.09 26.63
CA VAL A 15 -15.71 -12.13 25.69
C VAL A 15 -14.66 -12.89 24.91
N ASN A 16 -14.98 -13.23 23.66
CA ASN A 16 -13.98 -13.67 22.71
C ASN A 16 -13.00 -12.50 22.60
N THR A 17 -11.87 -12.60 23.29
CA THR A 17 -10.74 -11.71 23.05
C THR A 17 -10.27 -12.04 21.65
N ALA A 18 -10.77 -11.31 20.65
CA ALA A 18 -10.21 -11.32 19.30
C ALA A 18 -8.82 -10.70 19.40
N ASN A 19 -7.88 -11.48 19.90
CA ASN A 19 -6.47 -11.23 19.78
C ASN A 19 -5.96 -12.24 18.77
N ALA A 20 -6.21 -11.97 17.49
CA ALA A 20 -5.57 -12.69 16.42
C ALA A 20 -4.51 -11.77 15.81
N GLN A 21 -3.43 -11.50 16.56
CA GLN A 21 -2.20 -11.02 15.95
C GLN A 21 -1.80 -12.00 14.83
N PHE A 22 -1.51 -11.47 13.65
CA PHE A 22 -1.03 -12.27 12.53
C PHE A 22 0.28 -12.97 12.89
N ALA A 23 0.45 -14.21 12.42
CA ALA A 23 1.59 -15.05 12.82
C ALA A 23 2.96 -14.45 12.43
N ASP A 24 2.99 -13.59 11.42
CA ASP A 24 4.15 -12.92 10.86
C ASP A 24 4.30 -11.45 11.29
N VAL A 25 3.50 -10.98 12.25
CA VAL A 25 3.55 -9.60 12.76
C VAL A 25 3.96 -9.62 14.22
N SER A 26 5.25 -9.39 14.45
CA SER A 26 5.78 -9.23 15.81
C SER A 26 5.45 -7.85 16.38
N GLY A 27 5.46 -7.71 17.70
CA GLY A 27 5.27 -6.39 18.36
C GLY A 27 6.40 -5.38 18.10
N PHE A 28 7.51 -5.80 17.48
CA PHE A 28 8.59 -4.90 17.04
C PHE A 28 8.45 -4.49 15.57
N ASN A 29 7.46 -5.01 14.85
CA ASN A 29 7.19 -4.56 13.50
C ASN A 29 6.75 -3.08 13.55
N PRO A 30 7.37 -2.18 12.76
CA PRO A 30 7.05 -0.74 12.81
C PRO A 30 5.59 -0.44 12.44
N HIS A 31 4.95 -1.33 11.70
CA HIS A 31 3.56 -1.23 11.25
C HIS A 31 2.57 -1.98 12.15
N ALA A 32 3.00 -2.57 13.28
CA ALA A 32 2.18 -3.47 14.10
C ALA A 32 0.85 -2.83 14.55
N ASP A 33 0.89 -1.59 15.04
CA ASP A 33 -0.31 -0.88 15.52
C ASP A 33 -1.28 -0.60 14.36
N ALA A 34 -0.75 -0.21 13.20
CA ALA A 34 -1.55 0.04 12.02
C ALA A 34 -2.19 -1.23 11.47
N ILE A 35 -1.45 -2.34 11.48
CA ILE A 35 -1.95 -3.66 11.08
C ILE A 35 -3.08 -4.12 12.01
N ALA A 36 -2.89 -3.97 13.32
CA ALA A 36 -3.92 -4.27 14.31
C ALA A 36 -5.18 -3.42 14.09
N TYR A 37 -5.00 -2.14 13.76
CA TYR A 37 -6.11 -1.24 13.44
C TYR A 37 -6.90 -1.70 12.22
N VAL A 38 -6.26 -1.91 11.06
CA VAL A 38 -6.98 -2.31 9.83
C VAL A 38 -7.64 -3.68 9.96
N GLN A 39 -7.12 -4.56 10.81
CA GLN A 39 -7.77 -5.82 11.14
C GLN A 39 -9.00 -5.60 12.02
N ALA A 40 -8.88 -4.81 13.09
CA ALA A 40 -9.98 -4.53 14.02
C ALA A 40 -11.16 -3.82 13.34
N GLU A 41 -10.87 -2.93 12.37
CA GLU A 41 -11.88 -2.25 11.57
C GLU A 41 -12.46 -3.11 10.43
N GLY A 42 -11.99 -4.36 10.27
CA GLY A 42 -12.45 -5.26 9.21
C GLY A 42 -11.98 -4.88 7.79
N ILE A 43 -11.05 -3.93 7.67
CA ILE A 43 -10.52 -3.46 6.38
C ILE A 43 -9.60 -4.54 5.76
N VAL A 44 -8.77 -5.19 6.58
CA VAL A 44 -7.86 -6.26 6.14
C VAL A 44 -7.96 -7.47 7.05
N ALA A 45 -8.50 -8.56 6.52
CA ALA A 45 -8.58 -9.84 7.22
C ALA A 45 -7.27 -10.64 7.26
N GLY A 46 -6.29 -10.29 6.40
CA GLY A 46 -5.09 -11.09 6.13
C GLY A 46 -5.35 -12.27 5.18
N TYR A 47 -4.37 -13.16 5.08
CA TYR A 47 -4.42 -14.34 4.23
C TYR A 47 -4.97 -15.56 4.99
N ALA A 48 -5.44 -16.56 4.25
CA ALA A 48 -6.02 -17.79 4.81
C ALA A 48 -5.03 -18.61 5.65
N ASP A 49 -3.72 -18.40 5.47
CA ASP A 49 -2.65 -19.02 6.26
C ASP A 49 -2.40 -18.32 7.61
N GLY A 50 -3.18 -17.28 7.93
CA GLY A 50 -3.06 -16.51 9.17
C GLY A 50 -1.99 -15.42 9.15
N THR A 51 -1.44 -15.09 7.98
CA THR A 51 -0.42 -14.04 7.80
C THR A 51 -1.01 -12.72 7.32
N PHE A 52 -0.31 -11.61 7.60
CA PHE A 52 -0.61 -10.30 7.02
C PHE A 52 0.26 -9.99 5.80
N LYS A 53 1.52 -10.44 5.83
CA LYS A 53 2.62 -10.18 4.90
C LYS A 53 3.00 -8.70 4.83
N PRO A 54 3.45 -8.09 5.95
CA PRO A 54 3.65 -6.64 6.02
C PRO A 54 4.76 -6.12 5.11
N ASN A 55 5.73 -6.97 4.75
CA ASN A 55 6.87 -6.60 3.91
C ASN A 55 6.65 -6.93 2.43
N ASP A 56 5.57 -7.63 2.09
CA ASP A 56 5.25 -7.93 0.69
C ASP A 56 4.75 -6.65 0.01
N THR A 57 5.20 -6.44 -1.23
CA THR A 57 4.70 -5.37 -2.07
C THR A 57 3.20 -5.52 -2.27
N ILE A 58 2.45 -4.44 -2.05
CA ILE A 58 1.01 -4.41 -2.29
C ILE A 58 0.75 -4.31 -3.80
N ASN A 59 -0.13 -5.18 -4.30
CA ASN A 59 -0.58 -5.07 -5.68
C ASN A 59 -1.81 -4.17 -5.83
N ARG A 60 -2.08 -3.76 -7.06
CA ARG A 60 -3.15 -2.82 -7.40
C ARG A 60 -4.55 -3.32 -7.01
N ALA A 61 -4.82 -4.62 -7.11
CA ALA A 61 -6.10 -5.20 -6.69
C ALA A 61 -6.29 -5.16 -5.17
N GLU A 62 -5.24 -5.48 -4.41
CA GLU A 62 -5.23 -5.40 -2.95
C GLU A 62 -5.43 -3.97 -2.46
N LEU A 63 -4.71 -3.01 -3.07
CA LEU A 63 -4.86 -1.61 -2.73
C LEU A 63 -6.30 -1.13 -2.95
N VAL A 64 -6.91 -1.45 -4.10
CA VAL A 64 -8.30 -1.07 -4.38
C VAL A 64 -9.27 -1.62 -3.34
N LYS A 65 -9.14 -2.90 -2.97
CA LYS A 65 -9.96 -3.48 -1.90
C LYS A 65 -9.80 -2.69 -0.60
N ILE A 66 -8.58 -2.47 -0.14
CA ILE A 66 -8.31 -1.73 1.11
C ILE A 66 -8.96 -0.35 1.07
N ILE A 67 -8.85 0.37 -0.05
CA ILE A 67 -9.40 1.71 -0.18
C ILE A 67 -10.93 1.72 -0.18
N VAL A 68 -11.58 0.78 -0.87
CA VAL A 68 -13.04 0.70 -0.89
C VAL A 68 -13.56 0.38 0.52
N GLU A 69 -13.00 -0.62 1.18
CA GLU A 69 -13.37 -0.98 2.57
C GLU A 69 -13.13 0.19 3.53
N SER A 70 -11.97 0.86 3.42
CA SER A 70 -11.64 2.02 4.25
C SER A 70 -12.59 3.21 4.04
N SER A 71 -13.14 3.36 2.83
CA SER A 71 -14.02 4.46 2.48
C SER A 71 -15.45 4.28 3.01
N GLY A 72 -15.94 3.04 3.07
CA GLY A 72 -17.34 2.73 3.39
C GLY A 72 -18.36 3.36 2.42
N ARG A 73 -17.93 3.80 1.22
CA ARG A 73 -18.78 4.53 0.27
C ARG A 73 -19.45 3.56 -0.71
N PRO A 74 -20.79 3.51 -0.75
CA PRO A 74 -21.48 2.75 -1.78
C PRO A 74 -21.33 3.45 -3.15
N ALA A 75 -21.15 2.63 -4.19
CA ALA A 75 -21.19 3.05 -5.58
C ALA A 75 -22.63 2.91 -6.11
N ASN A 76 -23.12 3.93 -6.83
CA ASN A 76 -24.49 3.97 -7.39
C ASN A 76 -24.44 4.10 -8.92
N CYS A 77 -23.68 3.26 -9.60
CA CYS A 77 -23.68 3.21 -11.06
C CYS A 77 -23.59 1.77 -11.57
N GLU A 78 -23.96 1.59 -12.84
CA GLU A 78 -23.88 0.32 -13.54
C GLU A 78 -22.43 -0.19 -13.60
N THR A 79 -22.20 -1.39 -13.09
CA THR A 79 -20.87 -2.00 -12.92
C THR A 79 -20.41 -2.82 -14.14
N SER A 80 -21.00 -2.59 -15.33
CA SER A 80 -20.75 -3.43 -16.52
C SER A 80 -19.50 -3.03 -17.33
N PHE A 81 -18.38 -2.73 -16.66
CA PHE A 81 -17.11 -2.47 -17.36
C PHE A 81 -16.12 -3.62 -17.21
N SER A 82 -15.53 -4.07 -18.32
CA SER A 82 -14.57 -5.18 -18.34
C SER A 82 -13.20 -4.74 -18.84
N TYR A 83 -12.16 -5.09 -18.09
CA TYR A 83 -10.77 -5.04 -18.54
C TYR A 83 -10.35 -6.41 -19.09
N ILE A 84 -9.46 -6.45 -20.08
CA ILE A 84 -9.07 -7.70 -20.75
C ILE A 84 -8.30 -8.67 -19.85
N ASP A 85 -7.67 -8.16 -18.80
CA ASP A 85 -6.84 -8.89 -17.85
C ASP A 85 -7.54 -9.08 -16.48
N VAL A 86 -8.84 -8.81 -16.41
CA VAL A 86 -9.65 -9.07 -15.22
C VAL A 86 -10.61 -10.22 -15.53
N PRO A 87 -10.38 -11.42 -14.99
CA PRO A 87 -11.26 -12.55 -15.23
C PRO A 87 -12.63 -12.33 -14.55
N VAL A 88 -13.67 -12.88 -15.18
CA VAL A 88 -15.00 -12.92 -14.58
C VAL A 88 -14.94 -13.66 -13.24
N GLY A 89 -15.49 -13.05 -12.19
CA GLY A 89 -15.47 -13.63 -10.84
C GLY A 89 -14.15 -13.46 -10.09
N ALA A 90 -13.25 -12.57 -10.55
CA ALA A 90 -12.08 -12.18 -9.77
C ALA A 90 -12.51 -11.73 -8.35
N TRP A 91 -11.76 -12.14 -7.32
CA TRP A 91 -12.10 -11.83 -5.92
C TRP A 91 -12.15 -10.33 -5.62
N TYR A 92 -11.49 -9.52 -6.45
CA TYR A 92 -11.44 -8.07 -6.34
C TYR A 92 -12.46 -7.33 -7.22
N LEU A 93 -13.30 -8.05 -7.98
CA LEU A 93 -14.16 -7.47 -9.02
C LEU A 93 -15.13 -6.42 -8.45
N ASP A 94 -15.85 -6.76 -7.39
CA ASP A 94 -16.83 -5.84 -6.78
C ASP A 94 -16.15 -4.56 -6.24
N TYR A 95 -14.95 -4.70 -5.68
CA TYR A 95 -14.16 -3.56 -5.22
C TYR A 95 -13.65 -2.71 -6.38
N LEU A 96 -13.20 -3.35 -7.46
CA LEU A 96 -12.77 -2.66 -8.68
C LEU A 96 -13.92 -1.87 -9.30
N ASP A 97 -15.09 -2.47 -9.42
CA ASP A 97 -16.27 -1.84 -10.00
C ASP A 97 -16.73 -0.65 -9.14
N ASN A 98 -16.75 -0.82 -7.81
CA ASN A 98 -17.04 0.25 -6.88
C ASN A 98 -16.04 1.41 -7.01
N ALA A 99 -14.75 1.12 -6.96
CA ALA A 99 -13.70 2.14 -7.05
C ALA A 99 -13.70 2.86 -8.41
N ARG A 100 -13.98 2.14 -9.50
CA ARG A 100 -14.16 2.73 -10.84
C ARG A 100 -15.37 3.66 -10.85
N CYS A 101 -16.50 3.21 -10.30
CA CYS A 101 -17.73 4.00 -10.23
C CYS A 101 -17.53 5.31 -9.47
N LEU A 102 -16.76 5.27 -8.39
CA LEU A 102 -16.40 6.44 -7.59
C LEU A 102 -15.29 7.30 -8.22
N GLY A 103 -14.77 6.94 -9.40
CA GLY A 103 -13.70 7.67 -10.08
C GLY A 103 -12.34 7.60 -9.38
N VAL A 104 -12.17 6.60 -8.50
CA VAL A 104 -10.97 6.38 -7.67
C VAL A 104 -9.86 5.77 -8.50
N VAL A 105 -10.20 4.76 -9.30
CA VAL A 105 -9.28 4.10 -10.24
C VAL A 105 -9.86 4.06 -11.65
N GLY A 106 -8.95 3.92 -12.61
CA GLY A 106 -9.26 3.54 -13.98
C GLY A 106 -8.26 2.47 -14.44
N GLY A 107 -8.36 2.10 -15.71
CA GLY A 107 -7.38 1.23 -16.36
C GLY A 107 -6.47 2.01 -17.29
N TYR A 108 -5.70 1.27 -18.06
CA TYR A 108 -4.72 1.80 -18.99
C TYR A 108 -5.31 1.92 -20.42
N PRO A 109 -4.67 2.67 -21.33
CA PRO A 109 -5.15 2.84 -22.70
C PRO A 109 -5.27 1.53 -23.51
N ASP A 110 -4.57 0.49 -23.09
CA ASP A 110 -4.62 -0.87 -23.67
C ASP A 110 -5.80 -1.72 -23.16
N ASN A 111 -6.75 -1.10 -22.44
CA ASN A 111 -7.90 -1.74 -21.80
C ASN A 111 -7.54 -2.79 -20.73
N THR A 112 -6.38 -2.65 -20.09
CA THR A 112 -5.98 -3.45 -18.93
C THR A 112 -6.21 -2.72 -17.60
N PHE A 113 -6.33 -3.46 -16.51
CA PHE A 113 -6.31 -2.93 -15.14
C PHE A 113 -4.96 -3.16 -14.43
N LYS A 114 -4.23 -4.21 -14.79
CA LYS A 114 -2.97 -4.67 -14.20
C LYS A 114 -3.10 -4.98 -12.70
N PRO A 115 -4.00 -5.92 -12.33
CA PRO A 115 -4.34 -6.18 -10.93
C PRO A 115 -3.16 -6.65 -10.07
N GLY A 116 -2.23 -7.40 -10.67
CA GLY A 116 -1.06 -7.96 -9.99
C GLY A 116 0.15 -7.02 -9.92
N ASN A 117 0.11 -5.85 -10.58
CA ASN A 117 1.23 -4.93 -10.55
C ASN A 117 1.37 -4.29 -9.17
N ALA A 118 2.62 -4.12 -8.74
CA ALA A 118 2.98 -3.26 -7.62
C ALA A 118 2.45 -1.84 -7.84
N VAL A 119 2.17 -1.13 -6.74
CA VAL A 119 1.73 0.26 -6.79
C VAL A 119 2.81 1.16 -6.23
N LEU A 120 3.15 2.21 -7.00
CA LEU A 120 4.12 3.21 -6.58
C LEU A 120 3.51 4.18 -5.55
N MET A 121 4.35 4.79 -4.71
CA MET A 121 3.90 5.78 -3.71
C MET A 121 3.05 6.91 -4.33
N THR A 122 3.43 7.43 -5.51
CA THR A 122 2.67 8.47 -6.21
C THR A 122 1.30 8.00 -6.71
N GLU A 123 1.22 6.78 -7.21
CA GLU A 123 -0.04 6.18 -7.64
C GLU A 123 -0.95 5.92 -6.43
N ALA A 124 -0.39 5.32 -5.37
CA ALA A 124 -1.09 5.07 -4.12
C ALA A 124 -1.63 6.36 -3.52
N ALA A 125 -0.83 7.43 -3.45
CA ALA A 125 -1.27 8.72 -2.91
C ALA A 125 -2.51 9.27 -3.62
N LYS A 126 -2.55 9.17 -4.95
CA LYS A 126 -3.72 9.57 -5.75
C LYS A 126 -4.93 8.69 -5.47
N ILE A 127 -4.74 7.36 -5.43
CA ILE A 127 -5.84 6.40 -5.22
C ILE A 127 -6.42 6.57 -3.82
N ILE A 128 -5.57 6.68 -2.80
CA ILE A 128 -5.95 6.95 -1.40
C ILE A 128 -6.76 8.22 -1.30
N SER A 129 -6.24 9.31 -1.87
CA SER A 129 -6.88 10.62 -1.79
C SER A 129 -8.28 10.62 -2.41
N LYS A 130 -8.42 10.01 -3.59
CA LYS A 130 -9.72 9.90 -4.25
C LYS A 130 -10.68 8.96 -3.52
N GLY A 131 -10.18 7.81 -3.08
CA GLY A 131 -10.99 6.79 -2.40
C GLY A 131 -11.56 7.28 -1.08
N LEU A 132 -10.72 7.88 -0.25
CA LEU A 132 -11.11 8.47 1.02
C LEU A 132 -11.76 9.86 0.89
N ASN A 133 -11.95 10.36 -0.34
CA ASN A 133 -12.53 11.66 -0.63
C ASN A 133 -11.84 12.81 0.12
N LEU A 134 -10.50 12.77 0.14
CA LEU A 134 -9.68 13.78 0.82
C LEU A 134 -9.80 15.13 0.09
N PRO A 135 -9.88 16.27 0.82
CA PRO A 135 -9.95 17.61 0.24
C PRO A 135 -8.58 18.05 -0.29
N VAL A 136 -8.13 17.42 -1.37
CA VAL A 136 -6.90 17.74 -2.08
C VAL A 136 -7.12 18.94 -3.00
N ALA A 137 -6.29 19.96 -2.86
CA ALA A 137 -6.36 21.14 -3.71
C ALA A 137 -5.77 20.86 -5.11
N GLU A 138 -6.38 21.43 -6.14
CA GLU A 138 -5.82 21.40 -7.50
C GLU A 138 -4.46 22.14 -7.52
N SER A 139 -3.53 21.63 -8.34
CA SER A 139 -2.19 22.20 -8.52
C SER A 139 -1.84 22.26 -10.00
N ASN A 140 -1.01 23.24 -10.38
CA ASN A 140 -0.42 23.35 -11.72
C ASN A 140 0.92 22.61 -11.84
N GLY A 141 1.39 21.95 -10.77
CA GLY A 141 2.63 21.18 -10.73
C GLY A 141 2.50 19.78 -11.33
N ALA A 142 3.46 18.90 -11.01
CA ALA A 142 3.37 17.51 -11.42
C ALA A 142 2.11 16.86 -10.84
N TRP A 143 1.54 15.92 -11.60
CA TRP A 143 0.20 15.36 -11.33
C TRP A 143 0.03 14.73 -9.95
N PHE A 144 1.12 14.34 -9.29
CA PHE A 144 1.11 13.69 -7.98
C PHE A 144 1.30 14.66 -6.80
N GLU A 145 1.78 15.88 -7.05
CA GLU A 145 2.26 16.79 -5.99
C GLU A 145 1.18 17.09 -4.95
N SER A 146 -0.03 17.45 -5.38
CA SER A 146 -1.11 17.77 -4.45
C SER A 146 -1.48 16.59 -3.55
N PHE A 147 -1.46 15.37 -4.09
CA PHE A 147 -1.78 14.17 -3.33
C PHE A 147 -0.71 13.88 -2.28
N ILE A 148 0.56 13.94 -2.67
CA ILE A 148 1.69 13.75 -1.75
C ILE A 148 1.71 14.85 -0.68
N ASN A 149 1.55 16.11 -1.07
CA ASN A 149 1.51 17.23 -0.13
C ASN A 149 0.34 17.11 0.85
N TYR A 150 -0.82 16.63 0.41
CA TYR A 150 -1.94 16.38 1.32
C TYR A 150 -1.59 15.30 2.34
N LEU A 151 -1.08 14.15 1.90
CA LEU A 151 -0.67 13.07 2.81
C LEU A 151 0.42 13.53 3.79
N ALA A 152 1.43 14.25 3.29
CA ALA A 152 2.48 14.83 4.12
C ALA A 152 1.91 15.81 5.17
N SER A 153 0.93 16.64 4.80
CA SER A 153 0.27 17.57 5.75
C SER A 153 -0.50 16.87 6.87
N LYS A 154 -0.80 15.58 6.70
CA LYS A 154 -1.43 14.71 7.70
C LYS A 154 -0.42 13.83 8.44
N ASN A 155 0.88 14.05 8.22
CA ASN A 155 1.96 13.17 8.64
C ASN A 155 1.69 11.70 8.25
N ALA A 156 1.06 11.46 7.10
CA ALA A 156 0.55 10.14 6.74
C ALA A 156 1.53 9.30 5.91
N ILE A 157 2.76 9.76 5.64
CA ILE A 157 3.72 9.05 4.78
C ILE A 157 4.81 8.39 5.66
N PRO A 158 4.80 7.05 5.83
CA PRO A 158 5.84 6.30 6.56
C PRO A 158 7.26 6.63 6.14
N LEU A 159 8.21 6.67 7.10
CA LEU A 159 9.61 7.02 6.85
C LEU A 159 10.44 5.94 6.14
N ASP A 160 9.92 4.72 6.04
CA ASP A 160 10.55 3.63 5.31
C ASP A 160 10.15 3.62 3.81
N ILE A 161 9.46 4.67 3.34
CA ILE A 161 9.19 4.95 1.92
C ILE A 161 10.25 5.94 1.42
N ASN A 162 11.21 5.44 0.64
CA ASN A 162 12.42 6.20 0.35
C ASN A 162 12.24 7.22 -0.78
N SER A 163 11.30 7.02 -1.69
CA SER A 163 11.14 7.87 -2.88
C SER A 163 9.71 7.92 -3.40
N ILE A 164 9.44 8.83 -4.35
CA ILE A 164 8.12 8.97 -4.97
C ILE A 164 7.74 7.80 -5.89
N ASP A 165 8.73 7.03 -6.35
CA ASP A 165 8.63 5.86 -7.21
C ASP A 165 8.88 4.54 -6.45
N SER A 166 8.97 4.59 -5.12
CA SER A 166 9.00 3.38 -4.29
C SER A 166 7.71 2.58 -4.44
N GLU A 167 7.84 1.27 -4.69
CA GLU A 167 6.73 0.34 -4.54
C GLU A 167 6.33 0.24 -3.06
N LEU A 168 5.03 0.26 -2.77
CA LEU A 168 4.56 0.18 -1.39
C LEU A 168 4.43 -1.25 -0.90
N THR A 169 4.73 -1.46 0.38
CA THR A 169 4.40 -2.70 1.08
C THR A 169 2.99 -2.67 1.66
N ARG A 170 2.45 -3.84 1.99
CA ARG A 170 1.16 -3.96 2.69
C ARG A 170 1.19 -3.29 4.06
N GLY A 171 2.32 -3.36 4.78
CA GLY A 171 2.51 -2.70 6.08
C GLY A 171 2.45 -1.17 5.96
N GLN A 172 3.19 -0.61 5.00
CA GLN A 172 3.18 0.82 4.72
C GLN A 172 1.78 1.31 4.33
N MET A 173 1.07 0.56 3.50
CA MET A 173 -0.32 0.87 3.13
C MET A 173 -1.23 0.89 4.37
N ALA A 174 -1.11 -0.10 5.27
CA ALA A 174 -1.88 -0.11 6.51
C ALA A 174 -1.58 1.11 7.38
N GLU A 175 -0.30 1.50 7.49
CA GLU A 175 0.12 2.67 8.25
C GLU A 175 -0.44 3.98 7.66
N ILE A 176 -0.41 4.17 6.35
CA ILE A 176 -1.01 5.35 5.71
C ILE A 176 -2.51 5.45 6.05
N ILE A 177 -3.26 4.34 5.95
CA ILE A 177 -4.68 4.31 6.29
C ILE A 177 -4.91 4.59 7.77
N PHE A 178 -4.16 3.95 8.66
CA PHE A 178 -4.25 4.16 10.10
C PHE A 178 -4.05 5.64 10.46
N ARG A 179 -2.98 6.27 9.97
CA ARG A 179 -2.67 7.67 10.25
C ARG A 179 -3.78 8.60 9.74
N LEU A 180 -4.30 8.36 8.53
CA LEU A 180 -5.39 9.17 7.96
C LEU A 180 -6.72 9.00 8.70
N LYS A 181 -7.08 7.77 9.05
CA LYS A 181 -8.39 7.45 9.66
C LYS A 181 -8.46 7.83 11.13
N THR A 182 -7.34 7.74 11.85
CA THR A 182 -7.27 8.11 13.27
C THR A 182 -6.88 9.57 13.50
N GLY A 183 -6.28 10.22 12.50
CA GLY A 183 -5.68 11.55 12.65
C GLY A 183 -4.44 11.56 13.54
N ASN A 184 -3.82 10.40 13.77
CA ASN A 184 -2.59 10.30 14.57
C ASN A 184 -1.41 10.91 13.79
N THR A 185 -0.94 12.06 14.25
CA THR A 185 0.18 12.80 13.65
C THR A 185 1.48 12.70 14.44
N SER A 186 1.54 11.85 15.48
CA SER A 186 2.72 11.71 16.36
C SER A 186 3.90 11.02 15.67
N PHE A 187 3.66 10.29 14.59
CA PHE A 187 4.70 9.65 13.81
C PHE A 187 5.43 10.67 12.93
N GLN A 188 6.74 10.49 12.78
CA GLN A 188 7.49 11.20 11.75
C GLN A 188 7.00 10.77 10.35
N SER A 189 7.10 11.69 9.39
CA SER A 189 6.57 11.51 8.04
C SER A 189 7.43 12.21 7.02
N HIS A 190 7.48 11.67 5.81
CA HIS A 190 8.09 12.37 4.68
C HIS A 190 7.30 13.61 4.26
N THR A 191 8.01 14.52 3.59
CA THR A 191 7.46 15.60 2.78
C THR A 191 7.67 15.28 1.30
N LEU A 192 7.04 16.02 0.39
CA LEU A 192 7.33 15.92 -1.04
C LEU A 192 8.83 16.10 -1.31
N GLN A 193 9.47 17.10 -0.69
CA GLN A 193 10.89 17.38 -0.87
C GLN A 193 11.77 16.21 -0.45
N SER A 194 11.49 15.55 0.68
CA SER A 194 12.33 14.44 1.13
C SER A 194 12.18 13.19 0.27
N LEU A 195 10.98 12.92 -0.27
CA LEU A 195 10.78 11.83 -1.23
C LEU A 195 11.45 12.10 -2.59
N MET A 196 11.41 13.35 -3.06
CA MET A 196 12.08 13.73 -4.31
C MET A 196 13.61 13.63 -4.19
N LEU A 197 14.19 13.99 -3.03
CA LEU A 197 15.62 13.80 -2.78
C LEU A 197 16.01 12.32 -2.72
N GLY A 198 15.16 11.46 -2.17
CA GLY A 198 15.40 10.03 -2.21
C GLY A 198 15.44 9.48 -3.63
N GLN A 199 14.58 9.99 -4.51
CA GLN A 199 14.58 9.63 -5.93
C GLN A 199 15.86 10.10 -6.67
N SER A 200 16.32 11.33 -6.42
CA SER A 200 17.56 11.80 -7.05
C SER A 200 18.75 10.95 -6.63
N ASN A 201 18.84 10.63 -5.34
CA ASN A 201 19.92 9.78 -4.83
C ASN A 201 19.90 8.37 -5.44
N SER A 202 18.71 7.80 -5.68
CA SER A 202 18.61 6.49 -6.36
C SER A 202 19.02 6.55 -7.83
N LEU A 203 18.73 7.65 -8.52
CA LEU A 203 19.13 7.82 -9.91
C LEU A 203 20.65 8.00 -10.04
N ASP A 204 21.25 8.82 -9.16
CA ASP A 204 22.70 9.02 -9.13
C ASP A 204 23.43 7.69 -8.85
N ALA A 205 22.94 6.91 -7.88
CA ALA A 205 23.49 5.59 -7.58
C ALA A 205 23.36 4.61 -8.77
N GLN A 206 22.26 4.65 -9.53
CA GLN A 206 22.10 3.79 -10.70
C GLN A 206 23.06 4.18 -11.84
N VAL A 207 23.26 5.49 -12.07
CA VAL A 207 24.22 5.99 -13.06
C VAL A 207 25.64 5.52 -12.74
N ASP A 208 26.04 5.59 -11.47
CA ASP A 208 27.35 5.11 -11.02
C ASP A 208 27.52 3.59 -11.26
N LEU A 209 26.48 2.79 -10.97
CA LEU A 209 26.50 1.34 -11.22
C LEU A 209 26.56 0.99 -12.70
N ASP A 210 25.83 1.71 -13.55
CA ASP A 210 25.82 1.50 -15.00
C ASP A 210 27.20 1.83 -15.60
N PHE A 211 27.83 2.92 -15.15
CA PHE A 211 29.18 3.30 -15.58
C PHE A 211 30.23 2.27 -15.17
N GLU A 212 30.19 1.76 -13.94
CA GLU A 212 31.07 0.69 -13.48
C GLU A 212 30.86 -0.61 -14.26
N ALA A 213 29.62 -0.95 -14.60
CA ALA A 213 29.31 -2.12 -15.43
C ALA A 213 29.88 -1.96 -16.86
N GLU A 214 29.74 -0.79 -17.46
CA GLU A 214 30.32 -0.47 -18.77
C GLU A 214 31.85 -0.51 -18.76
N LEU A 215 32.48 0.05 -17.72
CA LEU A 215 33.94 0.03 -17.55
C LEU A 215 34.44 -1.42 -17.46
N ASN A 216 33.83 -2.23 -16.61
CA ASN A 216 34.21 -3.64 -16.46
C ASN A 216 34.02 -4.44 -17.76
N ALA A 217 32.93 -4.20 -18.49
CA ALA A 217 32.71 -4.84 -19.80
C ALA A 217 33.80 -4.43 -20.82
N LEU A 218 34.21 -3.15 -20.83
CA LEU A 218 35.30 -2.69 -21.69
C LEU A 218 36.66 -3.29 -21.30
N LEU A 219 36.94 -3.44 -20.00
CA LEU A 219 38.16 -4.09 -19.53
C LEU A 219 38.20 -5.58 -19.90
N GLU A 220 37.07 -6.27 -19.78
CA GLU A 220 36.94 -7.68 -20.19
C GLU A 220 37.17 -7.82 -21.70
N MET A 221 36.57 -6.95 -22.52
CA MET A 221 36.83 -6.91 -23.97
C MET A 221 38.30 -6.67 -24.31
N LEU A 222 38.94 -5.69 -23.64
CA LEU A 222 40.35 -5.37 -23.88
C LEU A 222 41.30 -6.50 -23.40
N SER A 223 40.90 -7.25 -22.37
CA SER A 223 41.62 -8.44 -21.91
C SER A 223 41.49 -9.60 -22.89
N GLU A 224 40.28 -9.87 -23.42
CA GLU A 224 40.03 -10.91 -24.43
C GLU A 224 40.77 -10.63 -25.75
N GLU A 225 40.90 -9.36 -26.14
CA GLU A 225 41.64 -8.95 -27.33
C GLU A 225 43.17 -8.95 -27.14
N GLY A 226 43.66 -9.24 -25.92
CA GLY A 226 45.10 -9.23 -25.60
C GLY A 226 45.73 -7.84 -25.62
N LEU A 227 44.90 -6.78 -25.50
CA LEU A 227 45.33 -5.38 -25.52
C LEU A 227 45.64 -4.83 -24.12
N MET A 228 45.41 -5.62 -23.07
CA MET A 228 45.74 -5.27 -21.67
C MET A 228 46.12 -6.52 -20.86
N GLU A 229 47.33 -6.56 -20.28
CA GLU A 229 47.68 -7.51 -19.21
C GLU A 229 47.16 -6.94 -17.89
N ILE A 230 46.19 -7.62 -17.28
CA ILE A 230 45.70 -7.28 -15.93
C ILE A 230 46.67 -7.95 -14.95
N ASP A 231 47.66 -7.20 -14.47
CA ASP A 231 48.48 -7.66 -13.34
C ASP A 231 47.59 -7.68 -12.07
N GLN A 232 47.45 -8.88 -11.48
CA GLN A 232 46.66 -9.15 -10.27
C GLN A 232 47.21 -8.47 -9.02
#